data_AF-A0A2M8KQ74-F1
#
_entry.id   AF-A0A2M8KQ74-F1
#
_cell.length_a   1.000
_cell.length_b   1.000
_cell.length_c   1.000
_cell.angle_alpha   90.00
_cell.angle_beta   90.00
_cell.angle_gamma   90.00
#
_symmetry.space_group_name_H-M   'P 1'
#
loop_
_entity.id
_entity.type
_entity.pdbx_description
1 polymer ?
#
loop_
_entity_poly.entity_id
_entity_poly.type
_entity_poly.pdbx_seq_one_letter_code
_entity_poly.pdbx_strand_id
1 'polypeptide(L)'
;MSPHISIKAEKVFEILGFPITNSLLVTTLVIVVFSFIARYYYQELQKEDRSLVFYGLHAMFVGLYGMFESVLRKNVNVFYGLLGSFFFFILLSNWSGLVPGVGSILIEPQIHLEEIAESKEIHGSGKIPLLRGGTADLNTTVALALLSVILTQIFGFKYLGAKAHLKKYFNFKDPIMIMLGPLEIIQELAR
;
A
#
# COMPACT_ATOMS: atom_id res chain seq x y z
N MET A 1 -9.56 28.02 14.35
CA MET A 1 -9.69 27.15 13.16
C MET A 1 -9.28 25.77 13.59
N SER A 2 -10.24 24.86 13.75
CA SER A 2 -9.94 23.44 13.89
C SER A 2 -9.33 22.95 12.58
N PRO A 3 -8.23 22.17 12.60
CA PRO A 3 -7.72 21.55 11.38
C PRO A 3 -8.80 20.62 10.81
N HIS A 4 -9.43 21.03 9.71
CA HIS A 4 -10.34 20.17 8.96
C HIS A 4 -9.49 19.24 8.11
N ILE A 5 -9.42 17.98 8.51
CA ILE A 5 -8.64 16.96 7.77
C ILE A 5 -9.55 16.42 6.66
N SER A 6 -9.24 16.77 5.42
CA SER A 6 -9.90 16.17 4.26
C SER A 6 -9.44 14.72 4.09
N ILE A 7 -10.35 13.77 4.32
CA ILE A 7 -10.06 12.33 4.21
C ILE A 7 -9.99 11.91 2.73
N LYS A 8 -10.84 12.51 1.88
CA LYS A 8 -10.91 12.21 0.45
C LYS A 8 -9.72 12.87 -0.29
N ALA A 9 -9.20 12.22 -1.33
CA ALA A 9 -8.21 12.86 -2.19
C ALA A 9 -8.85 14.01 -3.00
N GLU A 10 -8.22 15.16 -2.93
CA GLU A 10 -8.60 16.35 -3.70
C GLU A 10 -8.09 16.21 -5.14
N LYS A 11 -8.91 16.65 -6.09
CA LYS A 11 -8.56 16.64 -7.50
C LYS A 11 -7.74 17.88 -7.85
N VAL A 12 -6.73 17.69 -8.69
CA VAL A 12 -5.74 18.72 -9.04
C VAL A 12 -6.04 19.34 -10.39
N PHE A 13 -6.20 18.46 -11.37
CA PHE A 13 -6.52 18.78 -12.76
C PHE A 13 -7.19 17.56 -13.40
N GLU A 14 -7.77 17.76 -14.58
CA GLU A 14 -8.35 16.68 -15.38
C GLU A 14 -7.58 16.52 -16.68
N ILE A 15 -7.26 15.27 -17.06
CA ILE A 15 -6.69 14.95 -18.37
C ILE A 15 -7.73 14.11 -19.12
N LEU A 16 -8.18 14.58 -20.28
CA LEU A 16 -9.12 13.85 -21.15
C LEU A 16 -10.39 13.36 -20.42
N GLY A 17 -10.88 14.14 -19.45
CA GLY A 17 -12.06 13.80 -18.63
C GLY A 17 -11.78 12.84 -17.47
N PHE A 18 -10.53 12.45 -17.22
CA PHE A 18 -10.13 11.68 -16.05
C PHE A 18 -9.58 12.60 -14.95
N PRO A 19 -10.15 12.57 -13.73
CA PRO A 19 -9.69 13.41 -12.64
C PRO A 19 -8.39 12.88 -12.03
N ILE A 20 -7.33 13.70 -12.08
CA ILE A 20 -6.05 13.39 -11.43
C ILE A 20 -6.07 13.98 -10.03
N THR A 21 -5.90 13.12 -9.03
CA THR A 21 -5.90 13.52 -7.61
C THR A 21 -4.50 13.67 -7.05
N ASN A 22 -4.37 14.45 -5.98
CA ASN A 22 -3.11 14.63 -5.25
C ASN A 22 -2.52 13.28 -4.81
N SER A 23 -3.38 12.35 -4.35
CA SER A 23 -2.95 11.01 -3.94
C SER A 23 -2.45 10.16 -5.12
N LEU A 24 -3.10 10.26 -6.29
CA LEU A 24 -2.65 9.57 -7.51
C LEU A 24 -1.27 10.06 -7.96
N LEU A 25 -1.00 11.36 -7.85
CA LEU A 25 0.31 11.92 -8.17
C LEU A 25 1.40 11.37 -7.24
N VAL A 26 1.14 11.32 -5.93
CA VAL A 26 2.11 10.81 -4.95
C VAL A 26 2.36 9.32 -5.11
N THR A 27 1.30 8.52 -5.27
CA THR A 27 1.47 7.07 -5.52
C THR A 27 2.23 6.79 -6.82
N THR A 28 1.99 7.57 -7.87
CA THR A 28 2.76 7.49 -9.12
C THR A 28 4.23 7.85 -8.91
N LEU A 29 4.52 8.93 -8.18
CA LEU A 29 5.88 9.33 -7.83
C LEU A 29 6.60 8.21 -7.06
N VAL A 30 5.93 7.60 -6.09
CA VAL A 30 6.47 6.46 -5.31
C VAL A 30 6.80 5.29 -6.22
N ILE A 31 5.92 4.93 -7.18
CA ILE A 31 6.17 3.86 -8.15
C ILE A 31 7.38 4.18 -9.03
N VAL A 32 7.51 5.43 -9.49
CA VAL A 32 8.65 5.88 -10.30
C VAL A 32 9.95 5.76 -9.52
N VAL A 33 9.99 6.27 -8.28
CA VAL A 33 11.16 6.15 -7.40
C VAL A 33 11.52 4.69 -7.13
N PHE A 34 10.52 3.86 -6.81
CA PHE A 34 10.72 2.43 -6.59
C PHE A 34 11.29 1.75 -7.84
N SER A 35 10.79 2.11 -9.03
CA SER A 35 11.29 1.59 -10.31
C SER A 35 12.74 2.00 -10.58
N PHE A 36 13.13 3.23 -10.22
CA PHE A 36 14.52 3.67 -10.30
C PHE A 36 15.43 2.89 -9.34
N ILE A 37 15.00 2.69 -8.08
CA ILE A 37 15.76 1.90 -7.10
C ILE A 37 15.91 0.45 -7.59
N ALA A 38 14.84 -0.16 -8.09
CA ALA A 38 14.88 -1.51 -8.63
C ALA A 38 15.82 -1.63 -9.84
N ARG A 39 15.76 -0.67 -10.76
CA ARG A 39 16.66 -0.63 -11.93
C ARG A 39 18.11 -0.44 -11.51
N TYR A 40 18.39 0.48 -10.59
CA TYR A 40 19.73 0.69 -10.05
C TYR A 40 20.28 -0.58 -9.39
N TYR A 41 19.47 -1.22 -8.53
CA TYR A 41 19.86 -2.46 -7.86
C TYR A 41 20.17 -3.58 -8.86
N TYR A 42 19.34 -3.73 -9.90
CA TYR A 42 19.56 -4.71 -10.96
C TYR A 42 20.86 -4.45 -11.74
N GLN A 43 21.18 -3.17 -12.02
CA GLN A 43 22.43 -2.80 -12.69
C GLN A 43 23.65 -3.09 -11.81
N GLU A 44 23.59 -2.80 -10.51
CA GLU A 44 24.69 -3.08 -9.57
C GLU A 44 24.91 -4.60 -9.37
N LEU A 45 23.86 -5.42 -9.44
CA LEU A 45 23.98 -6.88 -9.38
C LEU A 45 24.85 -7.46 -10.50
N GLN A 46 24.88 -6.81 -11.67
CA GLN A 46 25.65 -7.27 -12.85
C GLN A 46 27.11 -6.82 -12.84
N LYS A 47 27.51 -5.94 -11.91
CA LYS A 47 28.89 -5.47 -11.80
C LYS A 47 29.74 -6.42 -10.94
N GLU A 48 31.03 -6.51 -11.26
CA GLU A 48 32.01 -7.18 -10.40
C GLU A 48 32.24 -6.36 -9.12
N ASP A 49 32.54 -5.07 -9.27
CA ASP A 49 32.67 -4.13 -8.15
C ASP A 49 31.34 -3.39 -7.90
N ARG A 50 30.85 -3.50 -6.67
CA ARG A 50 29.55 -2.94 -6.25
C ARG A 50 29.74 -1.76 -5.31
N SER A 51 28.86 -0.78 -5.44
CA SER A 51 28.87 0.41 -4.59
C SER A 51 28.49 0.12 -3.13
N LEU A 52 28.88 1.03 -2.22
CA LEU A 52 28.46 0.96 -0.81
C LEU A 52 26.92 0.99 -0.67
N VAL A 53 26.24 1.78 -1.51
CA VAL A 53 24.78 1.88 -1.53
C VAL A 53 24.15 0.53 -1.88
N PHE A 54 24.71 -0.21 -2.82
CA PHE A 54 24.26 -1.57 -3.13
C PHE A 54 24.32 -2.46 -1.89
N TYR A 55 25.42 -2.47 -1.13
CA TYR A 55 25.54 -3.29 0.07
C TYR A 55 24.54 -2.90 1.15
N GLY A 56 24.26 -1.60 1.33
CA GLY A 56 23.22 -1.13 2.23
C GLY A 56 21.82 -1.61 1.83
N LEU A 57 21.46 -1.48 0.55
CA LEU A 57 20.18 -1.97 0.02
C LEU A 57 20.08 -3.50 0.10
N HIS A 58 21.16 -4.21 -0.23
CA HIS A 58 21.22 -5.67 -0.17
C HIS A 58 21.06 -6.16 1.27
N ALA A 59 21.73 -5.54 2.25
CA ALA A 59 21.56 -5.87 3.67
C ALA A 59 20.12 -5.64 4.13
N MET A 60 19.47 -4.55 3.69
CA MET A 60 18.05 -4.30 3.98
C MET A 60 17.14 -5.39 3.40
N PHE A 61 17.38 -5.81 2.15
CA PHE A 61 16.61 -6.90 1.53
C PHE A 61 16.85 -8.25 2.21
N VAL A 62 18.08 -8.59 2.56
CA VAL A 62 18.41 -9.82 3.28
C VAL A 62 17.79 -9.80 4.69
N GLY A 63 17.84 -8.66 5.39
CA GLY A 63 17.19 -8.50 6.69
C GLY A 63 15.68 -8.69 6.61
N LEU A 64 15.03 -8.10 5.61
CA LEU A 64 13.59 -8.28 5.37
C LEU A 64 13.26 -9.75 5.02
N TYR A 65 14.09 -10.39 4.20
CA TYR A 65 13.94 -11.80 3.87
C TYR A 65 14.00 -12.66 5.12
N GLY A 66 14.99 -12.45 6.01
CA GLY A 66 15.11 -13.18 7.28
C GLY A 66 13.92 -12.94 8.21
N MET A 67 13.39 -11.72 8.26
CA MET A 67 12.17 -11.41 9.01
C MET A 67 10.99 -12.23 8.50
N PHE A 68 10.78 -12.29 7.18
CA PHE A 68 9.72 -13.09 6.58
C PHE A 68 9.96 -14.59 6.72
N GLU A 69 11.21 -15.06 6.62
CA GLU A 69 11.59 -16.45 6.81
C GLU A 69 11.24 -16.95 8.22
N SER A 70 11.40 -16.10 9.25
CA SER A 70 11.03 -16.45 10.63
C SER A 70 9.55 -16.83 10.78
N VAL A 71 8.67 -16.25 9.95
CA VAL A 71 7.22 -16.46 9.98
C VAL A 71 6.78 -17.51 8.95
N LEU A 72 7.25 -17.38 7.70
CA LEU A 72 6.81 -18.16 6.55
C LEU A 72 7.63 -19.45 6.34
N ARG A 73 8.78 -19.56 7.02
CA ARG A 73 9.71 -20.69 6.94
C ARG A 73 10.05 -21.00 5.48
N LYS A 74 9.93 -22.26 5.08
CA LYS A 74 10.20 -22.75 3.71
C LYS A 74 9.42 -22.05 2.59
N ASN A 75 8.31 -21.39 2.91
CA ASN A 75 7.48 -20.72 1.89
C ASN A 75 7.93 -19.28 1.60
N VAL A 76 8.94 -18.75 2.30
CA VAL A 76 9.38 -17.36 2.12
C VAL A 76 9.70 -17.02 0.67
N ASN A 77 10.39 -17.91 -0.07
CA ASN A 77 10.75 -17.68 -1.48
C ASN A 77 9.54 -17.45 -2.39
N VAL A 78 8.40 -18.05 -2.05
CA VAL A 78 7.15 -17.90 -2.81
C VAL A 78 6.52 -16.53 -2.57
N PHE A 79 6.54 -16.06 -1.32
CA PHE A 79 5.80 -14.88 -0.89
C PHE A 79 6.67 -13.62 -0.78
N TYR A 80 8.00 -13.76 -0.78
CA TYR A 80 8.93 -12.66 -0.55
C TYR A 80 8.74 -11.51 -1.56
N GLY A 81 8.58 -11.83 -2.85
CA GLY A 81 8.35 -10.80 -3.88
C GLY A 81 7.08 -9.98 -3.62
N LEU A 82 5.98 -10.64 -3.29
CA LEU A 82 4.71 -9.98 -3.01
C LEU A 82 4.76 -9.18 -1.71
N LEU A 83 5.10 -9.83 -0.60
CA LEU A 83 5.12 -9.17 0.72
C LEU A 83 6.19 -8.08 0.79
N GLY A 84 7.33 -8.31 0.14
CA GLY A 84 8.39 -7.32 -0.01
C GLY A 84 7.92 -6.10 -0.81
N SER A 85 7.19 -6.32 -1.91
CA SER A 85 6.60 -5.22 -2.67
C SER A 85 5.62 -4.40 -1.84
N PHE A 86 4.73 -5.04 -1.06
CA PHE A 86 3.82 -4.34 -0.17
C PHE A 86 4.57 -3.57 0.91
N PHE A 87 5.57 -4.19 1.53
CA PHE A 87 6.38 -3.55 2.56
C PHE A 87 7.07 -2.29 2.03
N PHE A 88 7.82 -2.39 0.93
CA PHE A 88 8.54 -1.24 0.39
C PHE A 88 7.61 -0.19 -0.22
N PHE A 89 6.52 -0.60 -0.87
CA PHE A 89 5.51 0.35 -1.37
C PHE A 89 4.90 1.15 -0.22
N ILE A 90 4.45 0.48 0.85
CA ILE A 90 3.86 1.15 2.02
C ILE A 90 4.90 2.04 2.71
N LEU A 91 6.13 1.56 2.89
CA LEU A 91 7.20 2.32 3.52
C LEU A 91 7.49 3.62 2.74
N LEU A 92 7.71 3.54 1.43
CA LEU A 92 7.99 4.70 0.59
C LEU A 92 6.78 5.63 0.48
N SER A 93 5.57 5.08 0.40
CA SER A 93 4.33 5.85 0.41
C SER A 93 4.17 6.65 1.70
N ASN A 94 4.44 6.03 2.86
CA ASN A 94 4.40 6.71 4.15
C ASN A 94 5.51 7.77 4.26
N TRP A 95 6.73 7.44 3.83
CA TRP A 95 7.85 8.38 3.87
C TRP A 95 7.71 9.54 2.88
N SER A 96 6.97 9.36 1.79
CA SER A 96 6.67 10.45 0.85
C SER A 96 5.99 11.63 1.54
N GLY A 97 5.18 11.37 2.58
CA GLY A 97 4.55 12.42 3.39
C GLY A 97 5.51 13.27 4.20
N LEU A 98 6.73 12.79 4.45
CA LEU A 98 7.78 13.51 5.18
C LEU A 98 8.69 14.34 4.27
N VAL A 99 8.55 14.19 2.95
CA VAL A 99 9.36 14.92 1.98
C VAL A 99 9.01 16.41 2.05
N PRO A 100 10.00 17.30 2.18
CA PRO A 100 9.72 18.74 2.22
C PRO A 100 9.00 19.17 0.94
N GLY A 101 7.88 19.88 1.12
CA GLY A 101 7.00 20.32 0.03
C GLY A 101 5.73 19.47 -0.12
N VAL A 102 5.69 18.25 0.43
CA VAL A 102 4.45 17.45 0.51
C VAL A 102 3.56 18.02 1.62
N GLY A 103 2.31 18.34 1.28
CA GLY A 103 1.34 19.00 2.16
C GLY A 103 1.51 20.53 2.28
N SER A 104 2.67 21.08 1.92
CA SER A 104 2.99 22.50 2.12
C SER A 104 2.88 23.36 0.85
N ILE A 105 3.03 22.76 -0.34
CA ILE A 105 2.89 23.49 -1.61
C ILE A 105 1.41 23.54 -1.98
N LEU A 106 0.80 24.70 -1.78
CA LEU A 106 -0.62 24.94 -2.07
C LEU A 106 -0.80 25.51 -3.47
N ILE A 107 -1.72 24.93 -4.24
CA ILE A 107 -2.07 25.36 -5.59
C ILE A 107 -3.57 25.63 -5.69
N GLU A 108 -3.95 26.48 -6.63
CA GLU A 108 -5.35 26.69 -6.97
C GLU A 108 -5.82 25.54 -7.87
N PRO A 109 -6.85 24.78 -7.46
CA PRO A 109 -7.36 23.68 -8.27
C PRO A 109 -7.94 24.21 -9.59
N GLN A 110 -7.55 23.61 -10.71
CA GLN A 110 -8.03 24.02 -12.04
C GLN A 110 -9.29 23.23 -12.46
N ILE A 111 -10.28 23.15 -11.57
CA ILE A 111 -11.46 22.28 -11.72
C ILE A 111 -12.75 23.09 -11.42
N HIS A 112 -13.91 22.50 -11.71
CA HIS A 112 -15.26 23.03 -11.52
C HIS A 112 -15.45 23.81 -10.19
N LEU A 113 -16.29 24.85 -10.25
CA LEU A 113 -16.57 25.81 -9.18
C LEU A 113 -16.99 25.17 -7.84
N GLU A 114 -17.61 23.99 -7.88
CA GLU A 114 -18.04 23.24 -6.68
C GLU A 114 -16.84 22.78 -5.83
N GLU A 115 -15.75 22.33 -6.46
CA GLU A 115 -14.55 21.86 -5.74
C GLU A 115 -13.71 23.02 -5.21
N ILE A 116 -13.78 24.18 -5.88
CA ILE A 116 -13.19 25.43 -5.38
C ILE A 116 -13.94 25.91 -4.12
N ALA A 117 -15.27 25.73 -4.07
CA ALA A 117 -16.07 26.03 -2.90
C ALA A 117 -15.74 25.08 -1.73
N GLU A 118 -15.64 23.78 -1.99
CA GLU A 118 -15.23 22.77 -1.00
C GLU A 118 -13.81 23.06 -0.46
N SER A 119 -12.87 23.40 -1.34
CA SER A 119 -11.51 23.80 -0.96
C SER A 119 -11.47 25.08 -0.11
N LYS A 120 -12.36 26.05 -0.36
CA LYS A 120 -12.48 27.26 0.46
C LYS A 120 -13.01 26.96 1.86
N GLU A 121 -13.94 26.01 2.00
CA GLU A 121 -14.41 25.57 3.33
C GLU A 121 -13.30 24.82 4.09
N ILE A 122 -12.54 23.96 3.41
CA ILE A 122 -11.53 23.10 4.06
C ILE A 122 -10.26 23.90 4.42
N HIS A 123 -9.72 24.69 3.49
CA HIS A 123 -8.41 25.34 3.64
C HIS A 123 -8.48 26.86 3.85
N GLY A 124 -9.68 27.45 3.88
CA GLY A 124 -9.93 28.89 4.03
C GLY A 124 -9.44 29.78 2.87
N SER A 125 -8.47 29.30 2.09
CA SER A 125 -7.81 29.99 0.98
C SER A 125 -8.27 29.52 -0.40
N GLY A 126 -9.03 28.42 -0.48
CA GLY A 126 -9.41 27.79 -1.76
C GLY A 126 -8.25 27.11 -2.48
N LYS A 127 -7.13 26.91 -1.80
CA LYS A 127 -5.95 26.23 -2.32
C LYS A 127 -5.84 24.83 -1.72
N ILE A 128 -5.46 23.88 -2.56
CA ILE A 128 -5.23 22.49 -2.16
C ILE A 128 -3.73 22.15 -2.21
N PRO A 129 -3.23 21.27 -1.34
CA PRO A 129 -1.85 20.80 -1.41
C PRO A 129 -1.61 19.98 -2.67
N LEU A 130 -0.66 20.37 -3.52
CA LEU A 130 -0.32 19.67 -4.78
C LEU A 130 0.09 18.20 -4.54
N LEU A 131 0.81 17.95 -3.45
CA LEU A 131 1.20 16.61 -3.03
C LEU A 131 0.68 16.39 -1.62
N ARG A 132 0.12 15.21 -1.36
CA ARG A 132 -0.32 14.78 -0.03
C ARG A 132 0.21 13.37 0.23
N GLY A 133 0.51 13.02 1.48
CA GLY A 133 1.03 11.68 1.79
C GLY A 133 0.19 10.57 1.16
N GLY A 134 0.85 9.58 0.53
CA GLY A 134 0.17 8.57 -0.29
C GLY A 134 -0.82 7.68 0.47
N THR A 135 -0.67 7.58 1.80
CA THR A 135 -1.57 6.89 2.73
C THR A 135 -2.52 7.81 3.50
N ALA A 136 -2.50 9.11 3.23
CA ALA A 136 -3.47 10.06 3.77
C ALA A 136 -4.84 9.98 3.07
N ASP A 137 -4.96 9.21 1.99
CA ASP A 137 -6.25 8.87 1.37
C ASP A 137 -6.64 7.43 1.77
N LEU A 138 -7.92 7.24 2.06
CA LEU A 138 -8.49 5.95 2.43
C LEU A 138 -8.38 4.94 1.27
N ASN A 139 -8.47 5.42 0.03
CA ASN A 139 -8.51 4.56 -1.16
C ASN A 139 -7.29 3.64 -1.27
N THR A 140 -6.08 4.18 -1.12
CA THR A 140 -4.84 3.40 -1.21
C THR A 140 -4.78 2.31 -0.14
N THR A 141 -5.14 2.66 1.10
CA THR A 141 -5.10 1.74 2.24
C THR A 141 -6.15 0.65 2.13
N VAL A 142 -7.39 1.00 1.77
CA VAL A 142 -8.49 0.04 1.57
C VAL A 142 -8.19 -0.87 0.39
N ALA A 143 -7.64 -0.35 -0.71
CA ALA A 143 -7.27 -1.16 -1.86
C ALA A 143 -6.22 -2.22 -1.49
N LEU A 144 -5.17 -1.84 -0.75
CA LEU A 144 -4.15 -2.78 -0.28
C LEU A 144 -4.72 -3.82 0.71
N ALA A 145 -5.60 -3.40 1.62
CA ALA A 145 -6.25 -4.31 2.58
C ALA A 145 -7.11 -5.36 1.86
N LEU A 146 -7.98 -4.92 0.94
CA LEU A 146 -8.81 -5.82 0.14
C LEU A 146 -7.96 -6.76 -0.71
N LEU A 147 -6.91 -6.24 -1.35
CA LEU A 147 -5.99 -7.06 -2.13
C LEU A 147 -5.29 -8.12 -1.27
N SER A 148 -4.87 -7.76 -0.05
CA SER A 148 -4.28 -8.71 0.91
C SER A 148 -5.26 -9.82 1.29
N VAL A 149 -6.51 -9.49 1.59
CA VAL A 149 -7.56 -10.48 1.93
C VAL A 149 -7.80 -11.41 0.75
N ILE A 150 -7.98 -10.87 -0.46
CA ILE A 150 -8.21 -11.66 -1.68
C ILE A 150 -7.02 -12.60 -1.95
N LEU A 151 -5.79 -12.09 -1.90
CA LEU A 151 -4.58 -12.89 -2.13
C LEU A 151 -4.42 -13.97 -1.06
N THR A 152 -4.73 -13.66 0.21
CA THR A 152 -4.72 -14.64 1.29
C THR A 152 -5.67 -15.79 1.00
N GLN A 153 -6.87 -15.51 0.50
CA GLN A 153 -7.83 -16.55 0.11
C GLN A 153 -7.31 -17.37 -1.08
N ILE A 154 -6.85 -16.72 -2.15
CA ILE A 154 -6.29 -17.38 -3.33
C ILE A 154 -5.14 -18.32 -2.93
N PHE A 155 -4.21 -17.86 -2.10
CA PHE A 155 -3.09 -18.67 -1.64
C PHE A 155 -3.50 -19.75 -0.63
N GLY A 156 -4.51 -19.51 0.20
CA GLY A 156 -5.13 -20.52 1.06
C GLY A 156 -5.62 -21.70 0.22
N PHE A 157 -6.42 -21.42 -0.81
CA PHE A 157 -6.90 -22.44 -1.74
C PHE A 157 -5.76 -23.12 -2.53
N LYS A 158 -4.76 -22.35 -3.00
CA LYS A 158 -3.66 -22.87 -3.82
C LYS A 158 -2.68 -23.76 -3.05
N TYR A 159 -2.28 -23.37 -1.83
CA TYR A 159 -1.22 -24.07 -1.07
C TYR A 159 -1.74 -25.08 -0.06
N LEU A 160 -2.91 -24.87 0.56
CA LEU A 160 -3.52 -25.87 1.45
C LEU A 160 -4.46 -26.83 0.70
N GLY A 161 -5.02 -26.41 -0.43
CA GLY A 161 -6.01 -27.16 -1.19
C GLY A 161 -7.44 -26.89 -0.70
N ALA A 162 -8.42 -26.96 -1.61
CA ALA A 162 -9.80 -26.57 -1.36
C ALA A 162 -10.44 -27.31 -0.17
N LYS A 163 -10.19 -28.62 -0.05
CA LYS A 163 -10.75 -29.43 1.05
C LYS A 163 -10.19 -29.01 2.41
N ALA A 164 -8.89 -28.75 2.52
CA ALA A 164 -8.28 -28.36 3.77
C ALA A 164 -8.68 -26.92 4.16
N HIS A 165 -8.73 -26.01 3.18
CA HIS A 165 -9.12 -24.62 3.40
C HIS A 165 -10.58 -24.51 3.81
N LEU A 166 -11.51 -25.19 3.13
CA LEU A 166 -12.95 -25.16 3.49
C LEU A 166 -13.26 -25.84 4.82
N LYS A 167 -12.46 -26.85 5.20
CA LYS A 167 -12.62 -27.54 6.48
C LYS A 167 -12.33 -26.62 7.68
N LYS A 168 -11.66 -25.48 7.49
CA LYS A 168 -11.52 -24.46 8.54
C LYS A 168 -12.88 -23.89 8.97
N TYR A 169 -13.81 -23.72 8.04
CA TYR A 169 -15.13 -23.13 8.31
C TYR A 169 -16.22 -24.19 8.55
N PHE A 170 -16.12 -25.34 7.89
CA PHE A 170 -17.16 -26.37 7.89
C PHE A 170 -16.64 -27.68 8.50
N ASN A 171 -16.33 -27.65 9.81
CA ASN A 171 -15.88 -28.84 10.53
C ASN A 171 -16.95 -29.37 11.50
N PHE A 172 -17.69 -30.40 11.07
CA PHE A 172 -18.80 -30.99 11.83
C PHE A 172 -18.42 -32.19 12.70
N LYS A 173 -17.14 -32.31 13.07
CA LYS A 173 -16.68 -33.46 13.87
C LYS A 173 -17.18 -33.42 15.30
N ASP A 174 -17.12 -32.26 15.94
CA ASP A 174 -17.44 -32.07 17.36
C ASP A 174 -18.19 -30.75 17.55
N PRO A 175 -19.06 -30.60 18.56
CA PRO A 175 -19.82 -29.37 18.81
C PRO A 175 -18.94 -28.11 18.91
N ILE A 176 -17.73 -28.23 19.46
CA ILE A 176 -16.77 -27.14 19.57
C ILE A 176 -16.33 -26.67 18.17
N MET A 177 -16.02 -27.60 17.27
CA MET A 177 -15.58 -27.30 15.90
C MET A 177 -16.68 -26.65 15.06
N ILE A 178 -17.95 -26.99 15.34
CA ILE A 178 -19.11 -26.37 14.71
C ILE A 178 -19.25 -24.91 15.14
N MET A 179 -19.02 -24.60 16.42
CA MET A 179 -19.03 -23.22 16.94
C MET A 179 -17.81 -22.41 16.48
N LEU A 180 -16.67 -23.08 16.28
CA LEU A 180 -15.44 -22.47 15.78
C LEU A 180 -15.60 -21.97 14.34
N GLY A 181 -16.28 -22.74 13.47
CA GLY A 181 -16.48 -22.35 12.06
C GLY A 181 -16.92 -20.90 11.81
N PRO A 182 -18.03 -20.41 12.42
CA PRO A 182 -18.46 -19.01 12.32
C PRO A 182 -17.46 -18.01 12.91
N LEU A 183 -16.77 -18.36 14.00
CA LEU A 183 -15.75 -17.48 14.58
C LEU A 183 -14.59 -17.28 13.60
N GLU A 184 -14.20 -18.32 12.89
CA GLU A 184 -13.13 -18.28 11.90
C GLU A 184 -13.48 -17.37 10.71
N ILE A 185 -14.75 -17.35 10.30
CA ILE A 185 -15.24 -16.42 9.27
C ILE A 185 -15.15 -14.97 9.77
N ILE A 186 -15.60 -14.72 11.01
CA ILE A 186 -15.53 -13.38 11.61
C ILE A 186 -14.06 -12.93 11.76
N GLN A 187 -13.17 -13.82 12.19
CA GLN A 187 -11.74 -13.52 12.31
C GLN A 187 -11.09 -13.22 10.97
N GLU A 188 -11.56 -13.81 9.87
CA GLU A 188 -11.06 -13.48 8.53
C GLU A 188 -11.59 -12.15 8.01
N LEU A 189 -12.84 -11.80 8.30
CA LEU A 189 -13.38 -10.48 7.97
C LEU A 189 -12.73 -9.35 8.79
N ALA A 190 -12.24 -9.67 9.99
CA ALA A 190 -11.58 -8.71 10.87
C ALA A 190 -10.09 -8.47 10.56
N ARG A 191 -9.47 -9.29 9.70
CA ARG A 191 -8.05 -9.19 9.30
C ARG A 191 -7.88 -8.27 8.10
#